data_AF-A0A962FZZ9-F1
#
_entry.id   AF-A0A962FZZ9-F1
#
_cell.length_a   1.000
_cell.length_b   1.000
_cell.length_c   1.000
_cell.angle_alpha   90.00
_cell.angle_beta   90.00
_cell.angle_gamma   90.00
#
_symmetry.space_group_name_H-M   'P 1'
#
loop_
_entity.id
_entity.type
_entity.pdbx_description
1 polymer ?
#
loop_
_entity_poly.entity_id
_entity_poly.type
_entity_poly.pdbx_seq_one_letter_code
_entity_poly.pdbx_strand_id
1 'polypeptide(L)'
;MDLCHAITCYEKANKEAEKARVDGIVNKFEGEVGNSISMIAELAGELNSSIEEVISTTESNNTLCRDTLVKGEVANDSLQSLQQTSDNITEFVNFIGDVAKKTNLLALNATIEAARAGDAGKGFAVVAGEVKSLAGETAESSEKIAKQTEEIQRVTTSCFSNVQTILKALENVNESAGGVSGAIKQQKLAISEISGNIQNIQSRMTSLIDDIRKANEGQRKAG
;
A
#
# COMPACT_ATOMS: atom_id res chain seq x y z
N MET A 1 7.76 -82.98 -37.07
CA MET A 1 7.31 -81.62 -36.70
C MET A 1 7.89 -80.70 -37.75
N ASP A 2 7.04 -80.19 -38.65
CA ASP A 2 7.45 -79.46 -39.85
C ASP A 2 8.11 -78.12 -39.52
N LEU A 3 9.18 -77.79 -40.25
CA LEU A 3 9.87 -76.50 -40.19
C LEU A 3 8.91 -75.31 -40.30
N CYS A 4 7.84 -75.47 -41.08
CA CYS A 4 6.77 -74.49 -41.25
C CYS A 4 6.05 -74.19 -39.92
N HIS A 5 5.73 -75.21 -39.13
CA HIS A 5 5.08 -75.03 -37.83
C HIS A 5 5.99 -74.33 -36.81
N ALA A 6 7.29 -74.63 -36.83
CA ALA A 6 8.27 -73.98 -35.98
C ALA A 6 8.45 -72.48 -36.34
N ILE A 7 8.47 -72.15 -37.64
CA ILE A 7 8.52 -70.76 -38.12
C ILE A 7 7.27 -69.98 -37.70
N THR A 8 6.07 -70.55 -37.90
CA THR A 8 4.82 -69.88 -37.50
C THR A 8 4.74 -69.65 -35.98
N CYS A 9 5.19 -70.61 -35.16
CA CYS A 9 5.26 -70.44 -33.71
C CYS A 9 6.26 -69.36 -33.30
N TYR A 10 7.43 -69.31 -33.95
CA TYR A 10 8.43 -68.27 -33.70
C TYR A 10 7.94 -66.87 -34.10
N GLU A 11 7.32 -66.72 -35.27
CA GLU A 11 6.74 -65.45 -35.74
C GLU A 11 5.62 -64.95 -34.84
N LYS A 12 4.75 -65.86 -34.38
CA LYS A 12 3.67 -65.52 -33.44
C LYS A 12 4.21 -65.06 -32.08
N ALA A 13 5.18 -65.78 -31.52
CA ALA A 13 5.81 -65.41 -30.26
C ALA A 13 6.54 -64.06 -30.36
N ASN A 14 7.21 -63.80 -31.48
CA ASN A 14 7.88 -62.53 -31.72
C ASN A 14 6.88 -61.36 -31.85
N LYS A 15 5.76 -61.53 -32.58
CA LYS A 15 4.67 -60.55 -32.67
C LYS A 15 4.03 -60.25 -31.30
N GLU A 16 3.82 -61.27 -30.46
CA GLU A 16 3.27 -61.10 -29.11
C GLU A 16 4.24 -60.35 -28.18
N ALA A 17 5.54 -60.65 -28.26
CA ALA A 17 6.58 -59.94 -27.50
C ALA A 17 6.72 -58.47 -27.92
N GLU A 18 6.68 -58.19 -29.22
CA GLU A 18 6.73 -56.82 -29.74
C GLU A 18 5.50 -56.01 -29.33
N LYS A 19 4.31 -56.61 -29.37
CA LYS A 19 3.08 -56.00 -28.87
C LYS A 19 3.20 -55.62 -27.39
N ALA A 20 3.61 -56.57 -26.55
CA ALA A 20 3.76 -56.33 -25.12
C ALA A 20 4.78 -55.21 -24.83
N ARG A 21 5.85 -55.11 -25.64
CA ARG A 21 6.83 -54.02 -25.55
C ARG A 21 6.22 -52.66 -25.89
N VAL A 22 5.47 -52.57 -26.99
CA VAL A 22 4.80 -51.32 -27.42
C VAL A 22 3.75 -50.89 -26.41
N ASP A 23 2.90 -51.81 -25.93
CA ASP A 23 1.88 -51.53 -24.90
C ASP A 23 2.53 -51.03 -23.59
N GLY A 24 3.66 -51.61 -23.19
CA GLY A 24 4.43 -51.15 -22.04
C GLY A 24 4.97 -49.72 -22.19
N ILE A 25 5.47 -49.36 -23.37
CA ILE A 25 5.93 -47.99 -23.67
C ILE A 25 4.76 -47.02 -23.66
N VAL A 26 3.64 -47.38 -24.30
CA VAL A 26 2.42 -46.55 -24.36
C VAL A 26 1.88 -46.29 -22.96
N ASN A 27 1.76 -47.32 -22.12
CA ASN A 27 1.26 -47.16 -20.75
C ASN A 27 2.19 -46.30 -19.89
N LYS A 28 3.52 -46.43 -20.06
CA LYS A 28 4.49 -45.59 -19.35
C LYS A 28 4.39 -44.13 -19.80
N PHE A 29 4.33 -43.88 -21.11
CA PHE A 29 4.12 -42.55 -21.68
C PHE A 29 2.79 -41.95 -21.22
N GLU A 30 1.72 -42.74 -21.20
CA GLU A 30 0.39 -42.35 -20.74
C GLU A 30 0.42 -41.90 -19.27
N GLY A 31 1.08 -42.66 -18.40
CA GLY A 31 1.24 -42.30 -16.99
C GLY A 31 2.09 -41.05 -16.78
N GLU A 32 3.26 -40.96 -17.42
CA GLU A 32 4.19 -39.83 -17.22
C GLU A 32 3.61 -38.49 -17.72
N VAL A 33 3.03 -38.49 -18.91
CA VAL A 33 2.43 -37.29 -19.49
C VAL A 33 1.12 -36.93 -18.81
N GLY A 34 0.28 -37.91 -18.47
CA GLY A 34 -0.98 -37.70 -17.75
C GLY A 34 -0.77 -37.08 -16.36
N ASN A 35 0.25 -37.55 -15.64
CA ASN A 35 0.66 -36.97 -14.36
C ASN A 35 1.15 -35.53 -14.53
N SER A 36 1.97 -35.27 -15.56
CA SER A 36 2.47 -33.92 -15.85
C SER A 36 1.34 -32.95 -16.20
N ILE A 37 0.37 -33.37 -17.02
CA ILE A 37 -0.83 -32.60 -17.34
C ILE A 37 -1.63 -32.27 -16.09
N SER A 38 -1.86 -33.26 -15.22
CA SER A 38 -2.63 -33.07 -13.99
C SER A 38 -1.94 -32.06 -13.05
N MET A 39 -0.63 -32.17 -12.90
CA MET A 39 0.17 -31.24 -12.10
C MET A 39 0.11 -29.80 -12.64
N ILE A 40 0.22 -29.62 -13.96
CA ILE A 40 0.11 -28.27 -14.56
C ILE A 40 -1.31 -27.70 -14.37
N ALA A 41 -2.35 -28.54 -14.46
CA ALA A 41 -3.73 -28.11 -14.24
C ALA A 41 -3.97 -27.64 -12.80
N GLU A 42 -3.41 -28.37 -11.83
CA GLU A 42 -3.44 -28.00 -10.41
C GLU A 42 -2.73 -26.65 -10.17
N LEU A 43 -1.50 -26.49 -10.67
CA LEU A 43 -0.76 -25.23 -10.57
C LEU A 43 -1.49 -24.06 -11.24
N ALA A 44 -2.16 -24.29 -12.38
CA ALA A 44 -2.97 -23.25 -13.03
C ALA A 44 -4.17 -22.83 -12.17
N GLY A 45 -4.79 -23.78 -11.46
CA GLY A 45 -5.88 -23.52 -10.50
C GLY A 45 -5.40 -22.74 -9.26
N GLU A 46 -4.25 -23.12 -8.70
CA GLU A 46 -3.62 -22.39 -7.59
C GLU A 46 -3.27 -20.95 -8.00
N LEU A 47 -2.69 -20.76 -9.20
CA LEU A 47 -2.38 -19.43 -9.73
C LEU A 47 -3.64 -18.58 -9.91
N ASN A 48 -4.75 -19.15 -10.41
CA ASN A 48 -6.00 -18.41 -10.51
C ASN A 48 -6.51 -17.96 -9.13
N SER A 49 -6.41 -18.83 -8.13
CA SER A 49 -6.82 -18.52 -6.76
C SER A 49 -5.95 -17.40 -6.15
N SER A 50 -4.63 -17.46 -6.36
CA SER A 50 -3.70 -16.41 -5.94
C SER A 50 -4.00 -15.07 -6.61
N ILE A 51 -4.37 -15.07 -7.90
CA ILE A 51 -4.78 -13.84 -8.60
C ILE A 51 -6.04 -13.23 -7.98
N GLU A 52 -7.03 -14.04 -7.64
CA GLU A 52 -8.25 -13.54 -6.99
C GLU A 52 -7.97 -12.91 -5.62
N GLU A 53 -7.03 -13.47 -4.86
CA GLU A 53 -6.56 -12.87 -3.60
C GLU A 53 -5.84 -11.54 -3.83
N VAL A 54 -4.99 -11.45 -4.85
CA VAL A 54 -4.30 -10.20 -5.22
C VAL A 54 -5.30 -9.13 -5.66
N ILE A 55 -6.36 -9.49 -6.40
CA ILE A 55 -7.45 -8.58 -6.76
C ILE A 55 -8.10 -8.01 -5.50
N SER A 56 -8.57 -8.89 -4.61
CA SER A 56 -9.24 -8.52 -3.36
C SER A 56 -8.36 -7.59 -2.51
N THR A 57 -7.08 -7.93 -2.37
CA THR A 57 -6.10 -7.12 -1.64
C THR A 57 -5.89 -5.75 -2.29
N THR A 58 -5.83 -5.70 -3.62
CA THR A 58 -5.66 -4.44 -4.37
C THR A 58 -6.88 -3.53 -4.22
N GLU A 59 -8.10 -4.08 -4.28
CA GLU A 59 -9.34 -3.32 -4.06
C GLU A 59 -9.45 -2.77 -2.64
N SER A 60 -9.08 -3.57 -1.65
CA SER A 60 -9.01 -3.15 -0.24
C SER A 60 -8.01 -2.01 -0.06
N ASN A 61 -6.81 -2.12 -0.65
CA ASN A 61 -5.79 -1.07 -0.60
C ASN A 61 -6.26 0.23 -1.26
N ASN A 62 -6.95 0.16 -2.40
CA ASN A 62 -7.52 1.34 -3.04
C ASN A 62 -8.55 2.04 -2.14
N THR A 63 -9.39 1.28 -1.47
CA THR A 63 -10.38 1.82 -0.52
C THR A 63 -9.69 2.51 0.65
N LEU A 64 -8.66 1.88 1.23
CA LEU A 64 -7.86 2.44 2.31
C LEU A 64 -7.13 3.73 1.88
N CYS A 65 -6.56 3.75 0.68
CA CYS A 65 -5.90 4.94 0.14
C CYS A 65 -6.88 6.11 0.00
N ARG A 66 -8.08 5.84 -0.52
CA ARG A 66 -9.13 6.87 -0.66
C ARG A 66 -9.59 7.42 0.68
N ASP A 67 -9.81 6.56 1.68
CA ASP A 67 -10.14 7.01 3.04
C ASP A 67 -9.02 7.84 3.66
N THR A 68 -7.76 7.45 3.43
CA THR A 68 -6.60 8.19 3.92
C THR A 68 -6.45 9.55 3.24
N LEU A 69 -6.76 9.67 1.95
CA LEU A 69 -6.78 10.96 1.25
C LEU A 69 -7.79 11.92 1.90
N VAL A 70 -9.02 11.47 2.15
CA VAL A 70 -10.06 12.28 2.83
C VAL A 70 -9.59 12.71 4.22
N LYS A 71 -8.99 11.80 5.00
CA LYS A 71 -8.43 12.13 6.32
C LYS A 71 -7.29 13.14 6.23
N GLY A 72 -6.47 13.07 5.19
CA GLY A 72 -5.40 14.03 4.93
C GLY A 72 -5.95 15.43 4.62
N GLU A 73 -7.02 15.55 3.85
CA GLU A 73 -7.71 16.82 3.60
C GLU A 73 -8.27 17.43 4.90
N VAL A 74 -8.95 16.63 5.72
CA VAL A 74 -9.47 17.10 7.03
C VAL A 74 -8.35 17.56 7.97
N ALA A 75 -7.21 16.85 7.96
CA ALA A 75 -6.03 17.25 8.73
C ALA A 75 -5.45 18.59 8.21
N ASN A 76 -5.44 18.79 6.89
CA ASN A 76 -4.98 20.02 6.25
C ASN A 76 -5.84 21.23 6.68
N ASP A 77 -7.16 21.09 6.68
CA ASP A 77 -8.10 22.12 7.12
C ASP A 77 -7.95 22.45 8.62
N SER A 78 -7.74 21.42 9.44
CA SER A 78 -7.48 21.57 10.87
C SER A 78 -6.19 22.35 11.13
N LEU A 79 -5.12 22.05 10.38
CA LEU A 79 -3.84 22.75 10.49
C LEU A 79 -3.95 24.21 10.02
N GLN A 80 -4.72 24.48 8.96
CA GLN A 80 -4.98 25.85 8.51
C GLN A 80 -5.74 26.66 9.57
N SER A 81 -6.75 26.05 10.20
CA SER A 81 -7.50 26.68 11.29
C SER A 81 -6.64 26.95 12.52
N LEU A 82 -5.72 26.03 12.83
CA LEU A 82 -4.75 26.20 13.91
C LEU A 82 -3.78 27.36 13.62
N GLN A 83 -3.26 27.44 12.39
CA GLN A 83 -2.39 28.54 11.97
C GLN A 83 -3.09 29.90 12.13
N GLN A 84 -4.33 30.03 11.64
CA GLN A 84 -5.11 31.26 11.80
C GLN A 84 -5.34 31.62 13.27
N THR A 85 -5.60 30.62 14.11
CA THR A 85 -5.80 30.83 15.55
C THR A 85 -4.51 31.30 16.23
N SER A 86 -3.36 30.71 15.87
CA SER A 86 -2.05 31.14 16.36
C SER A 86 -1.68 32.55 15.91
N ASP A 87 -2.02 32.94 14.69
CA ASP A 87 -1.81 34.30 14.19
C ASP A 87 -2.62 35.33 15.00
N ASN A 88 -3.90 35.01 15.27
CA ASN A 88 -4.75 35.85 16.12
C ASN A 88 -4.19 35.97 17.55
N ILE A 89 -3.71 34.87 18.14
CA ILE A 89 -3.07 34.89 19.46
C ILE A 89 -1.85 35.81 19.45
N THR A 90 -1.02 35.72 18.40
CA THR A 90 0.17 36.58 18.25
C THR A 90 -0.21 38.06 18.23
N GLU A 91 -1.27 38.42 17.50
CA GLU A 91 -1.79 39.80 17.47
C GLU A 91 -2.25 40.27 18.86
N PHE A 92 -3.02 39.45 19.58
CA PHE A 92 -3.47 39.77 20.93
C PHE A 92 -2.32 39.93 21.92
N VAL A 93 -1.33 39.04 21.87
CA VAL A 93 -0.15 39.07 22.75
C VAL A 93 0.69 40.31 22.49
N ASN A 94 0.87 40.69 21.23
CA ASN A 94 1.56 41.93 20.86
C ASN A 94 0.81 43.16 21.39
N PHE A 95 -0.52 43.19 21.26
CA PHE A 95 -1.35 44.25 21.82
C PHE A 95 -1.22 44.35 23.35
N ILE A 96 -1.26 43.22 24.08
CA ILE A 96 -1.08 43.19 25.53
C ILE A 96 0.31 43.71 25.91
N GLY A 97 1.35 43.29 25.18
CA GLY A 97 2.72 43.79 25.38
C GLY A 97 2.82 45.32 25.21
N ASP A 98 2.13 45.88 24.23
CA ASP A 98 2.10 47.33 24.01
C ASP A 98 1.27 48.07 25.07
N VAL A 99 0.17 47.49 25.55
CA VAL A 99 -0.59 48.01 26.70
C VAL A 99 0.30 48.01 27.94
N ALA A 100 1.04 46.93 28.21
CA ALA A 100 1.95 46.82 29.34
C ALA A 100 3.06 47.89 29.27
N LYS A 101 3.66 48.11 28.10
CA LYS A 101 4.65 49.20 27.90
C LYS A 101 4.06 50.59 28.19
N LYS A 102 2.84 50.86 27.70
CA LYS A 102 2.14 52.15 27.96
C LYS A 102 1.83 52.32 29.44
N THR A 103 1.33 51.27 30.11
CA THR A 103 1.06 51.28 31.55
C THR A 103 2.33 51.50 32.36
N ASN A 104 3.44 50.88 31.98
CA ASN A 104 4.74 51.09 32.61
C ASN A 104 5.20 52.56 32.50
N LEU A 105 5.02 53.19 31.32
CA LEU A 105 5.32 54.61 31.13
C LEU A 105 4.40 55.53 31.95
N LEU A 106 3.11 55.21 32.03
CA LEU A 106 2.15 55.94 32.88
C LEU A 106 2.53 55.83 34.37
N ALA A 107 2.88 54.64 34.83
CA ALA A 107 3.32 54.39 36.20
C ALA A 107 4.64 55.11 36.53
N LEU A 108 5.56 55.18 35.55
CA LEU A 108 6.78 55.96 35.68
C LEU A 108 6.48 57.46 35.85
N ASN A 109 5.60 58.03 35.01
CA ASN A 109 5.18 59.42 35.14
C ASN A 109 4.51 59.69 36.49
N ALA A 110 3.65 58.78 36.96
CA ALA A 110 3.03 58.88 38.27
C ALA A 110 4.07 58.82 39.42
N THR A 111 5.11 57.99 39.28
CA THR A 111 6.21 57.92 40.26
C THR A 111 6.98 59.25 40.32
N ILE A 112 7.22 59.89 39.17
CA ILE A 112 7.88 61.20 39.08
C ILE A 112 7.03 62.27 39.76
N GLU A 113 5.73 62.31 39.47
CA GLU A 113 4.84 63.32 40.06
C GLU A 113 4.63 63.10 41.57
N ALA A 114 4.58 61.85 42.02
CA ALA A 114 4.55 61.50 43.45
C ALA A 114 5.81 61.98 44.17
N ALA A 115 6.99 61.84 43.56
CA ALA A 115 8.23 62.38 44.11
C ALA A 115 8.21 63.92 44.19
N ARG A 116 7.60 64.57 43.19
CA ARG A 116 7.45 66.04 43.13
C ARG A 116 6.52 66.58 44.22
N ALA A 117 5.50 65.82 44.61
CA ALA A 117 4.60 66.14 45.70
C ALA A 117 5.22 65.96 47.11
N GLY A 118 6.44 65.45 47.21
CA GLY A 118 7.17 65.28 48.47
C GLY A 118 6.45 64.34 49.45
N ASP A 119 6.28 64.77 50.70
CA ASP A 119 5.65 63.93 51.75
C ASP A 119 4.18 63.60 51.44
N ALA A 120 3.45 64.46 50.74
CA ALA A 120 2.06 64.23 50.35
C ALA A 120 1.92 63.12 49.28
N GLY A 121 2.99 62.84 48.52
CA GLY A 121 3.00 61.86 47.43
C GLY A 121 3.41 60.44 47.84
N LYS A 122 3.84 60.20 49.08
CA LYS A 122 4.41 58.90 49.51
C LYS A 122 3.49 57.69 49.24
N GLY A 123 2.19 57.81 49.53
CA GLY A 123 1.23 56.74 49.25
C GLY A 123 1.03 56.50 47.75
N PHE A 124 1.00 57.56 46.95
CA PHE A 124 0.92 57.48 45.49
C PHE A 124 2.17 56.85 44.87
N ALA A 125 3.36 57.12 45.45
CA ALA A 125 4.61 56.53 44.98
C ALA A 125 4.64 55.00 45.14
N VAL A 126 4.07 54.46 46.24
CA VAL A 126 3.96 53.02 46.45
C VAL A 126 3.05 52.39 45.40
N VAL A 127 1.87 52.95 45.18
CA VAL A 127 0.92 52.44 44.16
C VAL A 127 1.53 52.51 42.77
N ALA A 128 2.20 53.62 42.41
CA ALA A 128 2.86 53.76 41.12
C ALA A 128 3.99 52.73 40.93
N GLY A 129 4.76 52.42 41.98
CA GLY A 129 5.77 51.36 41.96
C GLY A 129 5.17 49.98 41.72
N GLU A 130 4.06 49.65 42.39
CA GLU A 130 3.35 48.38 42.23
C GLU A 130 2.81 48.22 40.79
N VAL A 131 2.16 49.27 40.25
CA VAL A 131 1.66 49.28 38.87
C VAL A 131 2.81 49.11 37.87
N LYS A 132 3.96 49.75 38.12
CA LYS A 132 5.16 49.62 37.28
C LYS A 132 5.67 48.17 37.28
N SER A 133 5.70 47.51 38.45
CA SER A 133 6.11 46.11 38.58
C SER A 133 5.17 45.17 37.83
N LEU A 134 3.85 45.30 38.04
CA LEU A 134 2.83 44.51 37.33
C LEU A 134 2.91 44.69 35.82
N ALA A 135 3.15 45.93 35.35
CA ALA A 135 3.31 46.20 33.93
C ALA A 135 4.57 45.52 33.35
N GLY A 136 5.67 45.48 34.11
CA GLY A 136 6.88 44.74 33.74
C GLY A 136 6.63 43.23 33.63
N GLU A 137 5.99 42.64 34.64
CA GLU A 137 5.65 41.21 34.67
C GLU A 137 4.68 40.83 33.52
N THR A 138 3.72 41.71 33.20
CA THR A 138 2.80 41.52 32.08
C THR A 138 3.54 41.52 30.74
N ALA A 139 4.51 42.43 30.56
CA ALA A 139 5.31 42.50 29.33
C ALA A 139 6.18 41.24 29.16
N GLU A 140 6.84 40.79 30.23
CA GLU A 140 7.65 39.57 30.22
C GLU A 140 6.80 38.32 29.92
N SER A 141 5.63 38.23 30.55
CA SER A 141 4.68 37.12 30.33
C SER A 141 4.18 37.10 28.89
N SER A 142 3.88 38.27 28.32
CA SER A 142 3.47 38.39 26.91
C SER A 142 4.58 37.93 25.97
N GLU A 143 5.84 38.29 26.22
CA GLU A 143 6.98 37.83 25.40
C GLU A 143 7.14 36.30 25.45
N LYS A 144 6.94 35.67 26.62
CA LYS A 144 6.97 34.22 26.76
C LYS A 144 5.87 33.53 25.95
N ILE A 145 4.65 34.07 25.98
CA ILE A 145 3.52 33.54 25.20
C ILE A 145 3.78 33.70 23.69
N ALA A 146 4.37 34.83 23.26
CA ALA A 146 4.73 35.05 21.86
C ALA A 146 5.69 33.96 21.36
N LYS A 147 6.77 33.68 22.12
CA LYS A 147 7.73 32.60 21.79
C LYS A 147 7.08 31.22 21.73
N GLN A 148 6.14 30.91 22.62
CA GLN A 148 5.39 29.65 22.57
C GLN A 148 4.47 29.57 21.34
N THR A 149 3.89 30.70 20.93
CA THR A 149 3.01 30.74 19.76
C THR A 149 3.81 30.58 18.47
N GLU A 150 5.00 31.16 18.37
CA GLU A 150 5.93 30.94 17.25
C GLU A 150 6.34 29.46 17.13
N GLU A 151 6.59 28.79 18.26
CA GLU A 151 6.89 27.35 18.27
C GLU A 151 5.71 26.54 17.73
N ILE A 152 4.47 26.86 18.14
CA ILE A 152 3.25 26.21 17.64
C ILE A 152 3.12 26.41 16.12
N GLN A 153 3.33 27.61 15.60
CA GLN A 153 3.28 27.89 14.16
C GLN A 153 4.32 27.08 13.39
N ARG A 154 5.55 26.97 13.93
CA ARG A 154 6.62 26.18 13.31
C ARG A 154 6.26 24.70 13.23
N VAL A 155 5.75 24.13 14.33
CA VAL A 155 5.31 22.72 14.37
C VAL A 155 4.13 22.51 13.40
N THR A 156 3.16 23.43 13.38
CA THR A 156 2.01 23.39 12.47
C THR A 156 2.44 23.38 11.00
N THR A 157 3.39 24.23 10.63
CA THR A 157 3.97 24.28 9.27
C THR A 157 4.69 22.97 8.91
N SER A 158 5.43 22.39 9.85
CA SER A 158 6.08 21.09 9.66
C SER A 158 5.06 19.97 9.46
N CYS A 159 4.00 19.94 10.26
CA CYS A 159 2.88 19.02 10.10
C CYS A 159 2.21 19.16 8.73
N PHE A 160 2.01 20.38 8.24
CA PHE A 160 1.44 20.62 6.91
C PHE A 160 2.31 20.00 5.81
N SER A 161 3.63 20.20 5.86
CA SER A 161 4.58 19.59 4.90
C SER A 161 4.53 18.06 4.92
N ASN A 162 4.44 17.46 6.12
CA ASN A 162 4.33 16.02 6.26
C ASN A 162 3.03 15.47 5.69
N VAL A 163 1.89 16.14 5.93
CA VAL A 163 0.60 15.77 5.35
C VAL A 163 0.66 15.83 3.81
N GLN A 164 1.23 16.90 3.24
CA GLN A 164 1.41 17.01 1.79
C GLN A 164 2.28 15.89 1.20
N THR A 165 3.32 15.48 1.92
CA THR A 165 4.18 14.36 1.52
C THR A 165 3.41 13.04 1.54
N ILE A 166 2.57 12.82 2.56
CA ILE A 166 1.70 11.63 2.66
C ILE A 166 0.69 11.61 1.51
N LEU A 167 0.04 12.73 1.20
CA LEU A 167 -0.92 12.83 0.10
C LEU A 167 -0.28 12.45 -1.25
N LYS A 168 0.92 12.97 -1.54
CA LYS A 168 1.68 12.59 -2.75
C LYS A 168 2.06 11.11 -2.78
N ALA A 169 2.44 10.55 -1.64
CA ALA A 169 2.75 9.12 -1.56
C ALA A 169 1.51 8.26 -1.87
N LEU A 170 0.33 8.69 -1.44
CA LEU A 170 -0.93 8.00 -1.75
C LEU A 170 -1.32 8.08 -3.23
N GLU A 171 -1.06 9.21 -3.90
CA GLU A 171 -1.24 9.31 -5.35
C GLU A 171 -0.37 8.28 -6.11
N ASN A 172 0.89 8.12 -5.71
CA ASN A 172 1.79 7.12 -6.30
C ASN A 172 1.31 5.67 -6.05
N VAL A 173 0.73 5.40 -4.88
CA VAL A 173 0.16 4.08 -4.57
C VAL A 173 -1.05 3.81 -5.47
N ASN A 174 -1.92 4.81 -5.68
CA ASN A 174 -3.08 4.67 -6.55
C ASN A 174 -2.68 4.42 -8.02
N GLU A 175 -1.63 5.10 -8.53
CA GLU A 175 -1.08 4.83 -9.86
C GLU A 175 -0.52 3.40 -9.97
N SER A 176 0.24 2.97 -8.95
CA SER A 176 0.81 1.62 -8.89
C SER A 176 -0.28 0.53 -8.87
N ALA A 177 -1.37 0.76 -8.14
CA ALA A 177 -2.52 -0.14 -8.12
C ALA A 177 -3.19 -0.28 -9.49
N GLY A 178 -3.21 0.80 -10.29
CA GLY A 178 -3.63 0.76 -11.69
C GLY A 178 -2.73 -0.14 -12.55
N GLY A 179 -1.42 -0.04 -12.37
CA GLY A 179 -0.43 -0.92 -13.03
C GLY A 179 -0.62 -2.40 -12.67
N VAL A 180 -0.85 -2.68 -11.37
CA VAL A 180 -1.13 -4.04 -10.87
C VAL A 180 -2.39 -4.62 -11.50
N SER A 181 -3.47 -3.84 -11.61
CA SER A 181 -4.70 -4.29 -12.30
C SER A 181 -4.45 -4.68 -13.76
N GLY A 182 -3.60 -3.93 -14.46
CA GLY A 182 -3.19 -4.27 -15.83
C GLY A 182 -2.46 -5.62 -15.90
N ALA A 183 -1.49 -5.84 -15.01
CA ALA A 183 -0.74 -7.09 -14.92
C ALA A 183 -1.63 -8.29 -14.58
N ILE A 184 -2.56 -8.13 -13.63
CA ILE A 184 -3.55 -9.15 -13.26
C ILE A 184 -4.38 -9.59 -14.48
N LYS A 185 -4.86 -8.63 -15.28
CA LYS A 185 -5.63 -8.93 -16.48
C LYS A 185 -4.83 -9.76 -17.48
N GLN A 186 -3.55 -9.46 -17.65
CA GLN A 186 -2.66 -10.25 -18.52
C GLN A 186 -2.41 -11.65 -17.98
N GLN A 187 -2.17 -11.80 -16.67
CA GLN A 187 -1.97 -13.09 -16.04
C GLN A 187 -3.20 -13.99 -16.16
N LYS A 188 -4.41 -13.44 -15.99
CA LYS A 188 -5.66 -14.19 -16.16
C LYS A 188 -5.83 -14.73 -17.58
N LEU A 189 -5.47 -13.94 -18.59
CA LEU A 189 -5.47 -14.40 -19.99
C LEU A 189 -4.46 -15.55 -20.21
N ALA A 190 -3.23 -15.39 -19.70
CA ALA A 190 -2.20 -16.41 -19.83
C ALA A 190 -2.62 -17.74 -19.16
N ILE A 191 -3.24 -17.70 -17.98
CA ILE A 191 -3.74 -18.90 -17.31
C ILE A 191 -4.87 -19.54 -18.10
N SER A 192 -5.79 -18.76 -18.65
CA SER A 192 -6.86 -19.29 -19.52
C SER A 192 -6.28 -19.98 -20.75
N GLU A 193 -5.22 -19.45 -21.35
CA GLU A 193 -4.51 -20.09 -22.46
C GLU A 193 -3.80 -21.38 -22.03
N ILE A 194 -3.17 -21.40 -20.85
CA ILE A 194 -2.56 -22.60 -20.27
C ILE A 194 -3.60 -23.70 -20.08
N SER A 195 -4.75 -23.38 -19.47
CA SER A 195 -5.85 -24.33 -19.28
C SER A 195 -6.38 -24.88 -20.60
N GLY A 196 -6.53 -24.03 -21.63
CA GLY A 196 -6.92 -24.47 -22.97
C GLY A 196 -5.87 -25.38 -23.63
N ASN A 197 -4.60 -25.03 -23.50
CA ASN A 197 -3.49 -25.84 -24.02
C ASN A 197 -3.41 -27.22 -23.34
N ILE A 198 -3.66 -27.28 -22.03
CA ILE A 198 -3.74 -28.55 -21.30
C ILE A 198 -4.82 -29.46 -21.88
N GLN A 199 -6.03 -28.94 -22.09
CA GLN A 199 -7.12 -29.71 -22.68
C GLN A 199 -6.78 -30.20 -24.09
N ASN A 200 -6.15 -29.36 -24.90
CA ASN A 200 -5.68 -29.73 -26.23
C ASN A 200 -4.61 -30.83 -26.18
N ILE A 201 -3.63 -30.73 -25.28
CA ILE A 201 -2.58 -31.74 -25.10
C ILE A 201 -3.22 -33.07 -24.68
N GLN A 202 -4.15 -33.04 -23.71
CA GLN A 202 -4.84 -34.23 -23.24
C GLN A 202 -5.60 -34.93 -24.38
N SER A 203 -6.37 -34.18 -25.18
CA SER A 203 -7.08 -34.73 -26.33
C SER A 203 -6.14 -35.34 -27.38
N ARG A 204 -5.05 -34.64 -27.72
CA ARG A 204 -4.04 -35.12 -28.68
C ARG A 204 -3.32 -36.36 -28.18
N MET A 205 -3.03 -36.41 -26.88
CA MET A 205 -2.41 -37.56 -26.23
C MET A 205 -3.33 -38.79 -26.32
N THR A 206 -4.61 -38.65 -25.98
CA THR A 206 -5.58 -39.76 -26.10
C THR A 206 -5.70 -40.24 -27.55
N SER A 207 -5.79 -39.33 -28.52
CA SER A 207 -5.83 -39.69 -29.95
C SER A 207 -4.57 -40.43 -30.39
N LEU A 208 -3.38 -39.96 -29.98
CA LEU A 208 -2.11 -40.59 -30.34
C LEU A 208 -1.98 -42.00 -29.75
N ILE A 209 -2.42 -42.18 -28.50
CA ILE A 209 -2.45 -43.50 -27.84
C ILE A 209 -3.37 -44.46 -28.61
N ASP A 210 -4.54 -43.99 -29.03
CA ASP A 210 -5.49 -44.77 -29.84
C ASP A 210 -4.90 -45.13 -31.22
N ASP A 211 -4.25 -44.19 -31.89
CA ASP A 211 -3.59 -44.43 -33.19
C ASP A 211 -2.43 -45.45 -33.07
N ILE A 212 -1.61 -45.37 -32.02
CA ILE A 212 -0.53 -46.33 -31.77
C ILE A 212 -1.12 -47.72 -31.49
N ARG A 213 -2.16 -47.82 -30.66
CA ARG A 213 -2.83 -49.10 -30.37
C ARG A 213 -3.42 -49.71 -31.64
N LYS A 214 -4.09 -48.92 -32.49
CA LYS A 214 -4.62 -49.37 -33.79
C LYS A 214 -3.52 -49.81 -34.76
N ALA A 215 -2.40 -49.08 -34.84
CA ALA A 215 -1.27 -49.45 -35.70
C ALA A 215 -0.64 -50.78 -35.24
N ASN A 216 -0.49 -50.96 -33.93
CA ASN A 216 0.00 -52.20 -33.32
C ASN A 216 -0.95 -53.38 -33.60
N GLU A 217 -2.26 -53.15 -33.59
CA GLU A 217 -3.26 -54.17 -33.98
C GLU A 217 -3.31 -54.44 -35.50
N GLY A 218 -3.08 -53.42 -36.33
CA GLY A 218 -3.08 -53.51 -37.79
C GLY A 218 -1.93 -54.36 -38.35
N GLN A 219 -0.73 -54.26 -37.75
CA GLN A 219 0.41 -55.13 -38.07
C GLN A 219 0.11 -56.63 -37.82
N ARG A 220 -0.89 -56.97 -36.99
CA ARG A 220 -1.35 -58.34 -36.76
C ARG A 220 -2.12 -58.94 -37.94
N LYS A 221 -2.78 -58.11 -38.75
CA LYS A 221 -3.64 -58.56 -39.87
C LYS A 221 -2.93 -58.57 -41.23
N ALA A 222 -1.83 -57.82 -41.36
CA ALA A 222 -1.14 -57.58 -42.63
C ALA A 222 0.00 -58.57 -42.93
N GLY A 223 0.32 -59.50 -42.03
CA GLY A 223 1.30 -60.56 -42.26
C GLY A 223 0.96 -61.80 -41.47
#